data_AF-A0A4P5TIN3-F1
#
_entry.id   AF-A0A4P5TIN3-F1
#
_cell.length_a   1.000
_cell.length_b   1.000
_cell.length_c   1.000
_cell.angle_alpha   90.00
_cell.angle_beta   90.00
_cell.angle_gamma   90.00
#
_symmetry.space_group_name_H-M   'P 1'
#
loop_
_entity.id
_entity.type
_entity.pdbx_description
1 polymer ?
#
loop_
_entity_poly.entity_id
_entity_poly.type
_entity_poly.pdbx_seq_one_letter_code
_entity_poly.pdbx_strand_id
1 'polypeptide(L)'
;MKTIKLNFLVLSILVTMLSSCSHRVLDFTLISSKNVDLSKGATFVRGKNRVEGKDMVHWIIIITTGTVNIKEALDRAIESTPGCVALLDGVIYTKFWWIPYIYGQQSATIEGTPLIDPSLAYNTNDIPTYGKIELNNNGEIKSVNNISSTEYFAFKDKIVKDTKGTKFKNSLTVE
;
A
#
# COMPACT_ATOMS: atom_id res chain seq x y z
N MET A 1 1.80 53.39 -21.47
CA MET A 1 2.98 52.60 -20.99
C MET A 1 2.85 52.05 -19.57
N LYS A 2 2.20 52.73 -18.61
CA LYS A 2 2.02 52.24 -17.22
C LYS A 2 1.14 50.97 -17.13
N THR A 3 0.06 50.89 -17.92
CA THR A 3 -0.84 49.73 -17.97
C THR A 3 -0.18 48.46 -18.52
N ILE A 4 0.68 48.61 -19.54
CA ILE A 4 1.44 47.49 -20.13
C ILE A 4 2.48 46.95 -19.13
N LYS A 5 3.18 47.83 -18.39
CA LYS A 5 4.10 47.41 -17.32
C LYS A 5 3.41 46.71 -16.15
N LEU A 6 2.19 47.15 -15.79
CA LEU A 6 1.39 46.55 -14.73
C LEU A 6 0.86 45.16 -15.13
N ASN A 7 0.36 44.99 -16.36
CA ASN A 7 -0.07 43.68 -16.86
C ASN A 7 1.08 42.67 -16.91
N PHE A 8 2.27 43.10 -17.29
CA PHE A 8 3.44 42.22 -17.33
C PHE A 8 3.89 41.79 -15.92
N LEU A 9 3.79 42.68 -14.93
CA LEU A 9 4.06 42.38 -13.52
C LEU A 9 3.06 41.36 -12.96
N VAL A 10 1.77 41.56 -13.22
CA VAL A 10 0.70 40.64 -12.78
C VAL A 10 0.87 39.27 -13.43
N LEU A 11 1.19 39.22 -14.73
CA LEU A 11 1.44 37.96 -15.44
C LEU A 11 2.66 37.22 -14.88
N SER A 12 3.74 37.93 -14.56
CA SER A 12 4.93 37.33 -13.95
C SER A 12 4.65 36.77 -12.55
N ILE A 13 3.84 37.44 -11.73
CA ILE A 13 3.45 36.97 -10.39
C ILE A 13 2.52 35.75 -10.51
N LEU A 14 1.62 35.74 -11.50
CA LEU A 14 0.75 34.61 -11.74
C LEU A 14 1.56 33.36 -12.13
N VAL A 15 2.54 33.50 -13.03
CA VAL A 15 3.39 32.37 -13.45
C VAL A 15 4.21 31.80 -12.29
N THR A 16 4.71 32.63 -11.37
CA THR A 16 5.46 32.13 -10.20
C THR A 16 4.56 31.45 -9.16
N MET A 17 3.32 31.91 -9.01
CA MET A 17 2.30 31.25 -8.19
C MET A 17 1.91 29.86 -8.73
N LEU A 18 2.08 29.63 -10.03
CA LEU A 18 1.91 28.31 -10.64
C LEU A 18 3.18 27.42 -10.58
N SER A 19 4.22 27.78 -9.82
CA SER A 19 5.40 26.91 -9.66
C SER A 19 5.20 25.92 -8.50
N SER A 20 5.19 24.62 -8.80
CA SER A 20 4.95 23.58 -7.78
C SER A 20 6.25 23.29 -7.06
N CYS A 21 6.37 23.78 -5.84
CA CYS A 21 7.57 23.55 -5.05
C CYS A 21 7.56 22.13 -4.48
N SER A 22 8.49 21.31 -4.97
CA SER A 22 8.78 19.98 -4.44
C SER A 22 10.12 20.04 -3.70
N HIS A 23 10.12 19.74 -2.42
CA HIS A 23 11.33 19.73 -1.61
C HIS A 23 11.69 18.31 -1.18
N ARG A 24 12.93 17.93 -1.44
CA ARG A 24 13.54 16.72 -0.89
C ARG A 24 13.91 17.01 0.56
N VAL A 25 13.30 16.27 1.48
CA VAL A 25 13.41 16.56 2.91
C VAL A 25 14.57 15.79 3.52
N LEU A 26 14.59 14.48 3.31
CA LEU A 26 15.57 13.56 3.93
C LEU A 26 15.87 12.37 3.03
N ASP A 27 17.09 11.86 3.19
CA ASP A 27 17.63 10.67 2.55
C ASP A 27 18.03 9.65 3.60
N PHE A 28 17.51 8.44 3.46
CA PHE A 28 17.77 7.32 4.35
C PHE A 28 18.41 6.18 3.57
N THR A 29 19.47 5.59 4.10
CA THR A 29 20.03 4.35 3.56
C THR A 29 19.11 3.15 3.79
N LEU A 30 18.41 3.12 4.92
CA LEU A 30 17.40 2.12 5.24
C LEU A 30 16.30 2.76 6.10
N ILE A 31 15.04 2.62 5.69
CA ILE A 31 13.87 3.12 6.41
C ILE A 31 12.79 2.04 6.47
N SER A 32 12.17 1.86 7.63
CA SER A 32 11.03 0.95 7.80
C SER A 32 10.04 1.48 8.82
N SER A 33 8.76 1.20 8.59
CA SER A 33 7.66 1.41 9.54
C SER A 33 7.23 0.13 10.25
N LYS A 34 7.73 -1.04 9.80
CA LYS A 34 7.43 -2.37 10.34
C LYS A 34 8.65 -2.90 11.11
N ASN A 35 8.45 -3.89 11.97
CA ASN A 35 9.57 -4.49 12.71
C ASN A 35 10.41 -5.34 11.77
N VAL A 36 11.74 -5.15 11.78
CA VAL A 36 12.67 -5.85 10.89
C VAL A 36 13.66 -6.65 11.73
N ASP A 37 13.68 -7.97 11.54
CA ASP A 37 14.66 -8.85 12.18
C ASP A 37 15.98 -8.84 11.40
N LEU A 38 16.91 -7.98 11.82
CA LEU A 38 18.22 -7.85 11.19
C LEU A 38 19.12 -9.08 11.37
N SER A 39 18.81 -10.01 12.29
CA SER A 39 19.56 -11.24 12.46
C SER A 39 19.44 -12.16 11.23
N LYS A 40 18.34 -12.02 10.46
CA LYS A 40 18.14 -12.71 9.18
C LYS A 40 18.53 -11.86 7.97
N GLY A 41 19.23 -10.74 8.20
CA GLY A 41 19.56 -9.75 7.18
C GLY A 41 20.27 -10.30 5.93
N ALA A 42 21.05 -11.36 6.08
CA ALA A 42 21.75 -12.02 4.96
C ALA A 42 20.81 -12.72 3.96
N THR A 43 19.58 -13.04 4.38
CA THR A 43 18.58 -13.72 3.52
C THR A 43 17.70 -12.74 2.75
N PHE A 44 17.79 -11.45 3.06
CA PHE A 44 16.96 -10.43 2.42
C PHE A 44 17.36 -10.20 0.98
N VAL A 45 16.36 -10.07 0.11
CA VAL A 45 16.54 -9.84 -1.31
C VAL A 45 16.13 -8.41 -1.64
N ARG A 46 16.97 -7.70 -2.40
CA ARG A 46 16.60 -6.38 -2.92
C ARG A 46 15.64 -6.56 -4.09
N GLY A 47 14.52 -5.84 -4.06
CA GLY A 47 13.61 -5.79 -5.19
C GLY A 47 14.26 -5.13 -6.40
N LYS A 48 13.76 -5.48 -7.59
CA LYS A 48 14.33 -5.03 -8.87
C LYS A 48 13.98 -3.58 -9.20
N ASN A 49 12.83 -3.10 -8.74
CA ASN A 49 12.32 -1.76 -9.03
C ASN A 49 12.15 -0.95 -7.74
N ARG A 50 12.36 0.36 -7.83
CA ARG A 50 11.99 1.28 -6.74
C ARG A 50 10.47 1.33 -6.62
N VAL A 51 10.01 1.41 -5.39
CA VAL A 51 8.60 1.56 -5.04
C VAL A 51 8.35 2.96 -4.51
N GLU A 52 7.17 3.48 -4.78
CA GLU A 52 6.71 4.79 -4.34
C GLU A 52 5.45 4.62 -3.50
N GLY A 53 5.39 5.34 -2.38
CA GLY A 53 4.17 5.52 -1.60
C GLY A 53 3.88 6.99 -1.42
N LYS A 54 2.62 7.38 -1.65
CA LYS A 54 2.18 8.77 -1.57
C LYS A 54 1.04 8.91 -0.56
N ASP A 55 1.11 9.98 0.22
CA ASP A 55 0.00 10.51 1.00
C ASP A 55 -0.31 11.93 0.54
N MET A 56 -1.56 12.21 0.23
CA MET A 56 -1.98 13.50 -0.30
C MET A 56 -3.29 13.93 0.34
N VAL A 57 -3.30 15.16 0.83
CA VAL A 57 -4.48 15.82 1.37
C VAL A 57 -4.85 17.01 0.51
N HIS A 58 -6.15 17.25 0.43
CA HIS A 58 -6.72 18.31 -0.37
C HIS A 58 -7.19 19.44 0.57
N TRP A 59 -7.06 20.67 0.08
CA TRP A 59 -7.51 21.87 0.77
C TRP A 59 -8.55 22.53 -0.13
N ILE A 60 -9.79 22.57 0.32
CA ILE A 60 -10.88 23.22 -0.41
C ILE A 60 -11.14 24.55 0.28
N ILE A 61 -10.72 25.64 -0.36
CA ILE A 61 -10.77 27.01 0.17
C ILE A 61 -9.94 27.15 1.46
N ILE A 62 -10.52 26.82 2.62
CA ILE A 62 -9.90 26.87 3.97
C ILE A 62 -10.10 25.54 4.72
N ILE A 63 -11.00 24.67 4.24
CA ILE A 63 -11.28 23.39 4.89
C ILE A 63 -10.24 22.38 4.42
N THR A 64 -9.43 21.92 5.36
CA THR A 64 -8.47 20.83 5.14
C THR A 64 -9.20 19.49 5.29
N THR A 65 -8.96 18.56 4.37
CA THR A 65 -9.55 17.20 4.48
C THR A 65 -8.79 16.33 5.49
N GLY A 66 -7.64 16.80 6.00
CA GLY A 66 -6.81 16.09 6.97
C GLY A 66 -5.38 16.65 7.02
N THR A 67 -4.50 15.90 7.68
CA THR A 67 -3.06 16.19 7.80
C THR A 67 -2.25 15.16 7.02
N VAL A 68 -1.19 15.60 6.34
CA VAL A 68 -0.27 14.68 5.65
C VAL A 68 0.51 13.85 6.68
N ASN A 69 0.55 12.54 6.47
CA ASN A 69 1.29 11.61 7.31
C ASN A 69 2.36 10.84 6.48
N ILE A 70 3.62 11.11 6.81
CA ILE A 70 4.78 10.46 6.20
C ILE A 70 4.78 8.94 6.50
N LYS A 71 4.31 8.54 7.69
CA LYS A 71 4.20 7.13 8.08
C LYS A 71 3.26 6.37 7.14
N GLU A 72 2.12 6.97 6.79
CA GLU A 72 1.15 6.38 5.86
C GLU A 72 1.71 6.25 4.44
N ALA A 73 2.47 7.25 3.98
CA ALA A 73 3.19 7.15 2.72
C ALA A 73 4.23 6.01 2.74
N LEU A 74 4.94 5.82 3.86
CA LEU A 74 5.91 4.75 4.05
C LEU A 74 5.24 3.37 4.11
N ASP A 75 4.16 3.25 4.87
CA ASP A 75 3.37 2.02 5.00
C ASP A 75 2.83 1.60 3.63
N ARG A 76 2.26 2.53 2.85
CA ARG A 76 1.82 2.26 1.47
C ARG A 76 2.97 1.85 0.53
N ALA A 77 4.14 2.46 0.68
CA ALA A 77 5.31 2.08 -0.11
C ALA A 77 5.77 0.64 0.21
N ILE A 78 5.80 0.27 1.49
CA ILE A 78 6.18 -1.08 1.94
C ILE A 78 5.13 -2.11 1.53
N GLU A 79 3.84 -1.81 1.70
CA GLU A 79 2.74 -2.72 1.38
C GLU A 79 2.52 -2.92 -0.12
N SER A 80 3.09 -2.05 -0.96
CA SER A 80 3.07 -2.22 -2.42
C SER A 80 3.74 -3.52 -2.89
N THR A 81 4.66 -4.07 -2.09
CA THR A 81 5.44 -5.25 -2.44
C THR A 81 5.27 -6.36 -1.38
N PRO A 82 4.82 -7.56 -1.76
CA PRO A 82 4.62 -8.66 -0.82
C PRO A 82 5.95 -9.08 -0.19
N GLY A 83 5.96 -9.25 1.13
CA GLY A 83 7.17 -9.60 1.89
C GLY A 83 8.19 -8.47 2.05
N CYS A 84 7.88 -7.25 1.61
CA CYS A 84 8.73 -6.09 1.85
C CYS A 84 8.71 -5.73 3.34
N VAL A 85 9.91 -5.60 3.92
CA VAL A 85 10.10 -5.26 5.35
C VAL A 85 10.69 -3.87 5.54
N ALA A 86 11.42 -3.35 4.55
CA ALA A 86 12.05 -2.03 4.61
C ALA A 86 12.28 -1.47 3.21
N LEU A 87 12.58 -0.19 3.10
CA LEU A 87 13.05 0.45 1.88
C LEU A 87 14.52 0.86 2.03
N LEU A 88 15.33 0.51 1.05
CA LEU A 88 16.71 0.97 0.88
C LEU A 88 16.75 2.25 0.05
N ASP A 89 17.70 3.12 0.35
CA ASP A 89 17.89 4.39 -0.36
C ASP A 89 16.57 5.17 -0.47
N GLY A 90 15.89 5.27 0.68
CA GLY A 90 14.60 5.89 0.86
C GLY A 90 14.71 7.41 0.82
N VAL A 91 13.96 8.05 -0.06
CA VAL A 91 13.94 9.50 -0.23
C VAL A 91 12.55 10.02 0.05
N ILE A 92 12.46 11.05 0.90
CA ILE A 92 11.20 11.70 1.24
C ILE A 92 11.08 13.02 0.50
N TYR A 93 10.01 13.15 -0.27
CA TYR A 93 9.62 14.36 -0.97
C TYR A 93 8.36 14.93 -0.35
N THR A 94 8.34 16.24 -0.14
CA THR A 94 7.11 16.96 0.21
C THR A 94 6.77 17.94 -0.90
N LYS A 95 5.51 17.95 -1.30
CA LYS A 95 4.98 18.88 -2.29
C LYS A 95 3.88 19.67 -1.63
N PHE A 96 3.97 20.99 -1.74
CA PHE A 96 2.94 21.90 -1.30
C PHE A 96 2.54 22.79 -2.47
N TRP A 97 1.25 22.80 -2.73
CA TRP A 97 0.63 23.57 -3.79
C TRP A 97 -0.59 24.27 -3.23
N TRP A 98 -0.71 25.57 -3.38
CA TRP A 98 -1.88 26.29 -2.90
C TRP A 98 -2.21 27.45 -3.82
N ILE A 99 -3.41 27.39 -4.39
CA ILE A 99 -4.02 28.48 -5.14
C ILE A 99 -4.97 29.19 -4.18
N PRO A 100 -4.69 30.44 -3.80
CA PRO A 100 -5.51 31.19 -2.87
C PRO A 100 -6.99 31.17 -3.29
N TYR A 101 -7.88 30.93 -2.33
CA TYR A 101 -9.34 30.95 -2.48
C TYR A 101 -9.98 29.89 -3.39
N ILE A 102 -9.21 28.99 -4.00
CA ILE A 102 -9.74 27.95 -4.88
C ILE A 102 -9.42 26.56 -4.32
N TYR A 103 -8.13 26.22 -4.27
CA TYR A 103 -7.71 24.85 -4.02
C TYR A 103 -6.24 24.75 -3.64
N GLY A 104 -5.93 23.87 -2.69
CA GLY A 104 -4.57 23.47 -2.37
C GLY A 104 -4.42 21.97 -2.27
N GLN A 105 -3.18 21.52 -2.38
CA GLN A 105 -2.77 20.14 -2.19
C GLN A 105 -1.47 20.14 -1.38
N GLN A 106 -1.41 19.27 -0.39
CA GLN A 106 -0.18 18.95 0.29
C GLN A 106 0.03 17.45 0.17
N SER A 107 1.24 17.02 -0.21
CA SER A 107 1.56 15.61 -0.29
C SER A 107 2.95 15.28 0.24
N ALA A 108 3.08 14.10 0.81
CA ALA A 108 4.35 13.45 1.12
C ALA A 108 4.47 12.20 0.25
N THR A 109 5.57 12.10 -0.48
CA THR A 109 5.93 10.96 -1.32
C THR A 109 7.21 10.36 -0.76
N ILE A 110 7.25 9.03 -0.68
CA ILE A 110 8.45 8.29 -0.29
C ILE A 110 8.79 7.32 -1.40
N GLU A 111 10.05 7.34 -1.81
CA GLU A 111 10.57 6.46 -2.85
C GLU A 111 11.75 5.66 -2.32
N GLY A 112 11.82 4.36 -2.58
CA GLY A 112 12.94 3.54 -2.15
C GLY A 112 12.96 2.17 -2.84
N THR A 113 14.08 1.47 -2.74
CA THR A 113 14.21 0.10 -3.25
C THR A 113 13.72 -0.87 -2.18
N PRO A 114 12.72 -1.72 -2.43
CA PRO A 114 12.18 -2.59 -1.40
C PRO A 114 13.19 -3.66 -0.99
N LEU A 115 13.28 -3.92 0.31
CA LEU A 115 14.03 -5.00 0.92
C LEU A 115 13.03 -6.07 1.34
N ILE A 116 13.12 -7.24 0.72
CA ILE A 116 12.13 -8.31 0.82
C ILE A 116 12.70 -9.44 1.67
N ASP A 117 11.93 -9.87 2.67
CA ASP A 117 12.18 -11.10 3.40
C ASP A 117 11.43 -12.26 2.71
N PRO A 118 12.14 -13.23 2.10
CA PRO A 118 11.50 -14.37 1.43
C PRO A 118 10.61 -15.21 2.35
N SER A 119 10.85 -15.18 3.66
CA SER A 119 10.05 -15.92 4.65
C SER A 119 8.70 -15.25 4.94
N LEU A 120 8.61 -13.93 4.74
CA LEU A 120 7.38 -13.13 4.87
C LEU A 120 6.69 -12.87 3.54
N ALA A 121 7.41 -13.08 2.43
CA ALA A 121 6.85 -13.16 1.09
C ALA A 121 6.00 -14.44 0.94
N TYR A 122 4.93 -14.55 1.73
CA TYR A 122 3.97 -15.63 1.62
C TYR A 122 3.43 -15.67 0.17
N ASN A 123 3.69 -16.80 -0.48
CA ASN A 123 3.25 -17.23 -1.81
C ASN A 123 2.26 -16.29 -2.51
N THR A 124 2.73 -15.48 -3.46
CA THR A 124 1.95 -14.99 -4.61
C THR A 124 1.66 -16.12 -5.60
N ASN A 125 1.35 -17.33 -5.11
CA ASN A 125 0.54 -18.22 -5.93
C ASN A 125 -0.86 -17.66 -5.75
N ASP A 126 -1.42 -17.06 -6.81
CA ASP A 126 -2.81 -16.63 -6.88
C ASP A 126 -3.66 -17.59 -6.06
N ILE A 127 -4.14 -17.16 -4.88
CA ILE A 127 -5.14 -17.95 -4.16
C ILE A 127 -6.33 -17.89 -5.10
N PRO A 128 -6.65 -18.97 -5.84
CA PRO A 128 -7.68 -18.88 -6.85
C PRO A 128 -8.97 -18.54 -6.12
N THR A 129 -9.77 -17.62 -6.68
CA THR A 129 -11.07 -17.24 -6.10
C THR A 129 -11.94 -18.46 -5.78
N TYR A 130 -11.69 -19.56 -6.50
CA TYR A 130 -12.21 -20.89 -6.23
C TYR A 130 -11.07 -21.91 -6.23
N GLY A 131 -10.77 -22.48 -5.07
CA GLY A 131 -9.73 -23.49 -4.92
C GLY A 131 -10.14 -24.56 -3.93
N LYS A 132 -9.64 -25.78 -4.13
CA LYS A 132 -9.74 -26.86 -3.16
C LYS A 132 -8.41 -27.03 -2.46
N ILE A 133 -8.44 -26.82 -1.14
CA ILE A 133 -7.31 -27.07 -0.26
C ILE A 133 -7.57 -28.40 0.43
N GLU A 134 -6.71 -29.38 0.20
CA GLU A 134 -6.73 -30.64 0.95
C GLU A 134 -5.68 -30.55 2.05
N LEU A 135 -6.09 -30.70 3.30
CA LEU A 135 -5.20 -30.76 4.46
C LEU A 135 -5.00 -32.22 4.89
N ASN A 136 -3.81 -32.53 5.41
CA ASN A 136 -3.58 -33.78 6.11
C ASN A 136 -4.19 -33.72 7.53
N ASN A 137 -4.27 -34.87 8.21
CA ASN A 137 -4.81 -34.94 9.58
C ASN A 137 -4.01 -34.15 10.62
N ASN A 138 -2.82 -33.66 10.26
CA ASN A 138 -1.93 -32.87 11.13
C ASN A 138 -2.09 -31.36 10.87
N GLY A 139 -2.97 -30.94 9.97
CA GLY A 139 -3.22 -29.54 9.64
C GLY A 139 -2.25 -28.93 8.62
N GLU A 140 -1.41 -29.73 7.96
CA GLU A 140 -0.51 -29.28 6.89
C GLU A 140 -1.18 -29.44 5.52
N ILE A 141 -0.89 -28.52 4.60
CA ILE A 141 -1.50 -28.48 3.26
C ILE A 141 -0.90 -29.59 2.38
N LYS A 142 -1.74 -30.54 1.94
CA LYS A 142 -1.35 -31.68 1.10
C LYS A 142 -1.41 -31.35 -0.39
N SER A 143 -2.39 -30.54 -0.83
CA SER A 143 -2.46 -30.05 -2.21
C SER A 143 -3.41 -28.86 -2.35
N VAL A 144 -3.06 -27.93 -3.23
CA VAL A 144 -3.91 -26.80 -3.66
C VAL A 144 -4.26 -27.00 -5.13
N ASN A 145 -5.52 -27.28 -5.43
CA ASN A 145 -6.01 -27.44 -6.80
C ASN A 145 -6.92 -26.26 -7.18
N ASN A 146 -6.69 -25.70 -8.37
CA ASN A 146 -7.53 -24.66 -8.96
C ASN A 146 -8.81 -25.29 -9.51
N ILE A 147 -9.97 -24.77 -9.12
CA ILE A 147 -11.29 -25.29 -9.51
C ILE A 147 -12.07 -24.16 -10.18
N SER A 148 -12.80 -24.48 -11.25
CA SER A 148 -13.67 -23.50 -11.91
C SER A 148 -14.87 -23.10 -11.04
N SER A 149 -15.43 -21.91 -11.26
CA SER A 149 -16.55 -21.38 -10.45
C SER A 149 -17.77 -22.32 -10.40
N THR A 150 -18.07 -23.00 -11.50
CA THR A 150 -19.21 -23.94 -11.61
C THR A 150 -19.01 -25.19 -10.77
N GLU A 151 -17.79 -25.74 -10.73
CA GLU A 151 -17.45 -26.88 -9.89
C GLU A 151 -17.46 -26.53 -8.40
N TYR A 152 -17.06 -25.31 -8.03
CA TYR A 152 -17.16 -24.82 -6.66
C TYR A 152 -18.61 -24.76 -6.17
N PHE A 153 -19.52 -24.16 -6.96
CA PHE A 153 -20.93 -24.09 -6.56
C PHE A 153 -21.58 -25.47 -6.51
N ALA A 154 -21.24 -26.38 -7.43
CA ALA A 154 -21.70 -27.76 -7.37
C ALA A 154 -21.20 -28.50 -6.12
N PHE A 155 -19.95 -28.26 -5.70
CA PHE A 155 -19.39 -28.85 -4.48
C PHE A 155 -20.05 -28.26 -3.22
N LYS A 156 -20.25 -26.94 -3.20
CA LYS A 156 -20.97 -26.24 -2.12
C LYS A 156 -22.39 -26.77 -1.96
N ASP A 157 -23.12 -26.93 -3.06
CA ASP A 157 -24.50 -27.43 -3.04
C ASP A 157 -24.57 -28.89 -2.58
N LYS A 158 -23.56 -29.72 -2.90
CA LYS A 158 -23.44 -31.09 -2.37
C LYS A 158 -23.19 -31.10 -0.87
N ILE A 159 -22.24 -30.31 -0.36
CA ILE A 159 -21.97 -30.20 1.08
C ILE A 159 -23.20 -29.69 1.83
N VAL A 160 -23.90 -28.68 1.31
CA VAL A 160 -25.09 -28.11 1.95
C VAL A 160 -26.26 -29.09 1.94
N LYS A 161 -26.39 -29.93 0.90
CA LYS A 161 -27.39 -31.01 0.87
C LYS A 161 -27.07 -32.14 1.84
N ASP A 162 -25.81 -32.55 1.97
CA ASP A 162 -25.40 -33.56 2.96
C ASP A 162 -25.51 -33.06 4.41
N THR A 163 -25.25 -31.77 4.65
CA THR A 163 -25.33 -31.18 6.00
C THR A 163 -26.77 -31.06 6.52
N LYS A 164 -27.80 -31.13 5.66
CA LYS A 164 -29.21 -31.11 6.12
C LYS A 164 -29.58 -32.32 7.00
N GLY A 165 -28.75 -33.36 7.06
CA GLY A 165 -28.93 -34.52 7.93
C GLY A 165 -28.11 -34.53 9.23
N THR A 166 -27.08 -33.69 9.37
CA THR A 166 -26.10 -33.83 10.46
C THR A 166 -25.95 -32.51 11.23
N LYS A 167 -26.70 -32.40 12.33
CA LYS A 167 -26.43 -31.39 13.36
C LYS A 167 -25.04 -31.65 13.94
N PHE A 168 -24.10 -30.74 13.71
CA PHE A 168 -22.83 -30.73 14.44
C PHE A 168 -23.12 -30.40 15.91
N LYS A 169 -23.22 -31.43 16.76
CA LYS A 169 -23.08 -31.28 18.21
C LYS A 169 -21.59 -31.06 18.46
N ASN A 170 -21.19 -29.80 18.60
CA ASN A 170 -20.10 -29.36 19.48
C ASN A 170 -19.90 -27.85 19.30
N SER A 171 -20.82 -27.06 19.85
CA SER A 171 -20.42 -25.81 20.47
C SER A 171 -19.87 -26.18 21.84
N LEU A 172 -18.54 -26.24 21.96
CA LEU A 172 -17.89 -26.21 23.26
C LEU A 172 -18.37 -24.92 23.95
N THR A 173 -19.09 -25.09 25.05
CA THR A 173 -19.29 -24.04 26.05
C THR A 173 -17.92 -23.56 26.49
N VAL A 174 -17.61 -22.32 26.15
CA VAL A 174 -16.54 -21.57 26.80
C VAL A 174 -17.12 -21.14 28.14
N GLU A 175 -16.66 -21.77 29.23
CA GLU A 175 -16.62 -21.13 30.55
C GLU A 175 -15.44 -20.14 30.60
#